data_AF-A0A260ZH09-F1
#
_entry.id   AF-A0A260ZH09-F1
#
_cell.length_a   1.000
_cell.length_b   1.000
_cell.length_c   1.000
_cell.angle_alpha   90.00
_cell.angle_beta   90.00
_cell.angle_gamma   90.00
#
_symmetry.space_group_name_H-M   'P 1'
#
loop_
_entity.id
_entity.type
_entity.pdbx_description
1 polymer ?
#
loop_
_entity_poly.entity_id
_entity_poly.type
_entity_poly.pdbx_seq_one_letter_code
_entity_poly.pdbx_strand_id
1 'polypeptide(L)'
;MPTAEAAELSPKFLYDDRTLVLQMCLPCRIKSRSLEMQAVDDENQQLVINLCSICRSTFKCQLGVKFFRHELPCFKRQLDKDTEKIQIVKKDLKKFVL
;
A
#
# COMPACT_ATOMS: atom_id res chain seq x y z
N MET A 1 6.26 -7.27 21.68
CA MET A 1 5.60 -8.39 20.97
C MET A 1 4.50 -7.79 20.10
N PRO A 2 4.33 -8.19 18.82
CA PRO A 2 3.20 -7.73 18.03
C PRO A 2 1.88 -8.21 18.65
N THR A 3 0.98 -7.30 18.98
CA THR A 3 -0.35 -7.61 19.51
C THR A 3 -1.29 -8.02 18.38
N ALA A 4 -2.27 -8.89 18.69
CA ALA A 4 -3.18 -9.46 17.69
C ALA A 4 -3.99 -8.37 16.96
N GLU A 5 -4.45 -7.36 17.69
CA GLU A 5 -5.17 -6.18 17.17
C GLU A 5 -4.29 -5.36 16.22
N ALA A 6 -3.01 -5.17 16.58
CA ALA A 6 -2.06 -4.46 15.73
C ALA A 6 -1.70 -5.24 14.46
N ALA A 7 -1.98 -6.54 14.37
CA ALA A 7 -1.66 -7.39 13.22
C ALA A 7 -2.83 -7.60 12.24
N GLU A 8 -4.00 -7.01 12.49
CA GLU A 8 -5.15 -7.09 11.59
C GLU A 8 -4.90 -6.31 10.29
N LEU A 9 -5.26 -6.92 9.15
CA LEU A 9 -5.08 -6.39 7.80
C LEU A 9 -6.44 -5.86 7.30
N SER A 10 -6.53 -4.54 7.08
CA SER A 10 -7.74 -3.91 6.52
C SER A 10 -7.60 -3.75 5.00
N PRO A 11 -8.41 -4.45 4.18
CA PRO A 11 -8.22 -4.51 2.72
C PRO A 11 -8.42 -3.17 1.99
N LYS A 12 -9.05 -2.17 2.63
CA LYS A 12 -9.35 -0.85 2.04
C LYS A 12 -8.13 -0.06 1.56
N PHE A 13 -6.94 -0.35 2.08
CA PHE A 13 -5.71 0.41 1.79
C PHE A 13 -4.57 -0.46 1.24
N LEU A 14 -4.85 -1.71 0.83
CA LEU A 14 -3.81 -2.71 0.61
C LEU A 14 -3.36 -2.89 -0.86
N TYR A 15 -4.11 -2.38 -1.85
CA TYR A 15 -4.01 -2.90 -3.22
C TYR A 15 -3.99 -1.83 -4.34
N ASP A 16 -3.33 -0.69 -4.14
CA ASP A 16 -3.15 0.29 -5.24
C ASP A 16 -1.96 -0.04 -6.16
N ASP A 17 -1.14 -1.04 -5.79
CA ASP A 17 0.03 -1.45 -6.56
C ASP A 17 -0.24 -2.56 -7.56
N ARG A 18 0.45 -2.49 -8.71
CA ARG A 18 0.43 -3.54 -9.75
C ARG A 18 1.05 -4.86 -9.29
N THR A 19 1.86 -4.87 -8.24
CA THR A 19 2.60 -6.05 -7.78
C THR A 19 2.49 -6.21 -6.27
N LEU A 20 1.91 -7.33 -5.84
CA LEU A 20 1.83 -7.73 -4.45
C LEU A 20 3.01 -8.65 -4.11
N VAL A 21 3.87 -8.24 -3.19
CA VAL A 21 4.99 -9.06 -2.69
C VAL A 21 4.70 -9.47 -1.25
N LEU A 22 4.55 -10.78 -1.00
CA LEU A 22 4.34 -11.34 0.33
C LEU A 22 5.61 -12.07 0.82
N GLN A 23 6.27 -11.53 1.85
CA GLN A 23 7.36 -12.24 2.53
C GLN A 23 6.80 -13.14 3.63
N MET A 24 6.94 -14.46 3.45
CA MET A 24 6.42 -15.48 4.37
C MET A 24 7.52 -16.43 4.83
N CYS A 25 7.41 -16.95 6.05
CA CYS A 25 8.25 -18.05 6.52
C CYS A 25 7.84 -19.37 5.85
N LEU A 26 8.77 -20.32 5.82
CA LEU A 26 8.57 -21.63 5.17
C LEU A 26 7.33 -22.38 5.68
N PRO A 27 7.03 -22.43 7.00
CA PRO A 27 5.80 -23.07 7.50
C PRO A 27 4.51 -22.44 6.98
N CYS A 28 4.45 -21.11 6.91
CA CYS A 28 3.27 -20.40 6.38
C CYS A 28 3.10 -20.63 4.88
N ARG A 29 4.22 -20.70 4.14
CA ARG A 29 4.22 -21.01 2.71
C ARG A 29 3.70 -22.42 2.44
N ILE A 30 4.12 -23.43 3.21
CA ILE A 30 3.64 -24.81 3.06
C ILE A 30 2.14 -24.88 3.35
N LYS A 31 1.68 -24.27 4.47
CA LYS A 31 0.26 -24.24 4.84
C LYS A 31 -0.61 -23.50 3.83
N SER A 32 -0.08 -22.45 3.20
CA SER A 32 -0.81 -21.70 2.17
C SER A 32 -0.87 -22.44 0.84
N ARG A 33 0.14 -23.26 0.52
CA ARG A 33 0.16 -24.07 -0.71
C ARG A 33 -0.92 -25.15 -0.73
N SER A 34 -1.33 -25.64 0.44
CA SER A 34 -2.39 -26.65 0.56
C SER A 34 -3.80 -26.06 0.53
N LEU A 35 -3.96 -24.73 0.43
CA LEU A 35 -5.26 -24.09 0.39
C LEU A 35 -5.75 -23.99 -1.06
N GLU A 36 -7.01 -24.32 -1.26
CA GLU A 36 -7.67 -24.20 -2.56
C GLU A 36 -8.02 -22.73 -2.85
N MET A 37 -7.90 -22.35 -4.11
CA MET A 37 -8.41 -21.07 -4.59
C MET A 37 -9.93 -21.16 -4.72
N GLN A 38 -10.63 -20.19 -4.13
CA GLN A 38 -12.09 -20.13 -4.21
C GLN A 38 -12.49 -19.25 -5.38
N ALA A 39 -13.32 -19.75 -6.29
CA ALA A 39 -13.96 -18.90 -7.30
C ALA A 39 -15.00 -18.03 -6.60
N VAL A 40 -14.90 -16.71 -6.74
CA VAL A 40 -15.86 -15.76 -6.19
C VAL A 40 -16.97 -15.51 -7.20
N ASP A 41 -16.58 -15.32 -8.47
CA ASP A 41 -17.46 -15.13 -9.62
C ASP A 41 -16.83 -15.80 -10.87
N ASP A 42 -17.48 -15.71 -12.03
CA ASP A 42 -16.97 -16.27 -13.30
C ASP A 42 -15.60 -15.69 -13.72
N GLU A 43 -15.27 -14.47 -13.30
CA GLU A 43 -14.01 -13.78 -13.62
C GLU A 43 -13.06 -13.64 -12.42
N ASN A 44 -13.54 -13.91 -11.20
CA ASN A 44 -12.81 -13.57 -9.96
C ASN A 44 -12.44 -14.82 -9.17
N GLN A 45 -11.19 -14.87 -8.71
CA GLN A 45 -10.69 -15.91 -7.81
C GLN A 45 -10.11 -15.30 -6.54
N GLN A 46 -10.45 -15.89 -5.40
CA GLN A 46 -9.91 -15.54 -4.11
C GLN A 46 -8.72 -16.43 -3.76
N LEU A 47 -7.58 -15.78 -3.54
CA LEU A 47 -6.39 -16.40 -2.99
C LEU A 47 -6.44 -16.37 -1.46
N VAL A 48 -6.50 -17.55 -0.83
CA VAL A 48 -6.47 -17.69 0.63
C VAL A 48 -5.03 -17.97 1.08
N ILE A 49 -4.50 -17.15 1.99
CA ILE A 49 -3.13 -17.27 2.51
C ILE A 49 -3.18 -17.39 4.03
N ASN A 50 -2.43 -18.35 4.58
CA ASN A 50 -2.31 -18.53 6.03
C ASN A 50 -0.98 -17.96 6.54
N LEU A 51 -1.06 -17.00 7.46
CA LEU A 51 0.09 -16.27 7.99
C LEU A 51 0.14 -16.36 9.52
N CYS A 52 1.32 -16.65 10.08
CA CYS A 52 1.54 -16.56 11.52
C CYS A 52 1.53 -15.09 11.99
N SER A 53 1.53 -14.86 13.31
CA SER A 53 1.57 -13.51 13.88
C SER A 53 2.75 -12.69 13.37
N ILE A 54 3.93 -13.30 13.24
CA ILE A 54 5.14 -12.63 12.74
C ILE A 54 4.97 -12.23 11.27
N CYS A 55 4.58 -13.15 10.39
CA CYS A 55 4.43 -12.85 8.96
C CYS A 55 3.32 -11.81 8.70
N ARG A 56 2.22 -11.86 9.45
CA ARG A 56 1.17 -10.81 9.40
C ARG A 56 1.72 -9.44 9.79
N SER A 57 2.47 -9.37 10.89
CA SER A 57 3.10 -8.12 11.31
C SER A 57 4.15 -7.63 10.32
N THR A 58 4.99 -8.51 9.78
CA THR A 58 5.99 -8.16 8.76
C THR A 58 5.32 -7.60 7.51
N PHE A 59 4.24 -8.23 7.03
CA PHE A 59 3.50 -7.74 5.87
C PHE A 59 2.85 -6.37 6.14
N LYS A 60 2.25 -6.18 7.32
CA LYS A 60 1.73 -4.87 7.73
C LYS A 60 2.81 -3.79 7.84
N CYS A 61 3.98 -4.15 8.38
CA CYS A 61 5.13 -3.25 8.43
C CYS A 61 5.64 -2.89 7.04
N GLN A 62 5.66 -3.83 6.09
CA GLN A 62 6.03 -3.55 4.69
C GLN A 62 5.10 -2.52 4.05
N LEU A 63 3.78 -2.69 4.23
CA LEU A 63 2.78 -1.74 3.77
C LEU A 63 2.99 -0.36 4.40
N GLY A 64 3.18 -0.30 5.72
CA GLY A 64 3.45 0.96 6.42
C GLY A 64 4.76 1.62 5.96
N VAL A 65 5.85 0.87 5.86
CA VAL A 65 7.15 1.40 5.38
C VAL A 65 7.03 1.93 3.96
N LYS A 66 6.29 1.25 3.08
CA LYS A 66 6.07 1.73 1.72
C LYS A 66 5.29 3.05 1.71
N PHE A 67 4.18 3.11 2.45
CA PHE A 67 3.40 4.34 2.58
C PHE A 67 4.26 5.51 3.11
N PHE A 68 4.96 5.32 4.24
CA PHE A 68 5.71 6.39 4.88
C PHE A 68 7.01 6.77 4.16
N ARG A 69 7.69 5.82 3.51
CA ARG A 69 9.01 6.08 2.89
C ARG A 69 8.93 6.39 1.40
N HIS A 70 7.91 5.92 0.69
CA HIS A 70 7.81 6.10 -0.76
C HIS A 70 6.62 6.96 -1.16
N GLU A 71 5.43 6.65 -0.68
CA GLU A 71 4.22 7.35 -1.12
C GLU A 71 4.11 8.75 -0.52
N LEU A 72 4.27 8.87 0.80
CA LEU A 72 4.14 10.15 1.50
C LEU A 72 5.14 11.22 0.98
N PRO A 73 6.44 10.89 0.74
CA PRO A 73 7.35 11.85 0.13
C PRO A 73 6.99 12.21 -1.33
N CYS A 74 6.45 11.27 -2.11
CA CYS A 74 5.98 11.54 -3.47
C CYS A 74 4.77 12.48 -3.48
N PHE A 75 3.79 12.24 -2.61
CA PHE A 75 2.63 13.14 -2.42
C PHE A 75 3.07 14.53 -1.97
N LYS A 76 3.99 14.62 -1.01
CA LYS A 76 4.55 15.91 -0.58
C LYS A 76 5.22 16.66 -1.74
N ARG A 77 6.05 15.98 -2.53
CA ARG A 77 6.69 16.57 -3.72
C ARG A 77 5.68 17.03 -4.77
N GLN A 78 4.56 16.32 -4.95
CA GLN A 78 3.50 16.74 -5.87
C GLN A 78 2.80 18.00 -5.37
N LEU A 79 2.42 18.04 -4.09
CA LEU A 79 1.81 19.21 -3.47
C LEU A 79 2.73 20.44 -3.52
N ASP A 80 4.01 20.26 -3.24
CA ASP A 80 5.00 21.34 -3.32
C ASP A 80 5.09 21.89 -4.76
N LYS A 81 5.17 21.01 -5.77
CA LYS A 81 5.17 21.40 -7.20
C LYS A 81 3.89 22.11 -7.62
N ASP A 82 2.73 21.65 -7.18
CA ASP A 82 1.46 22.29 -7.54
C ASP A 82 1.31 23.65 -6.85
N THR A 83 1.82 23.78 -5.62
CA THR A 83 1.90 25.07 -4.93
C THR A 83 2.83 26.04 -5.66
N GLU A 84 3.99 25.58 -6.14
CA GLU A 84 4.92 26.38 -6.96
C GLU A 84 4.26 26.85 -8.26
N LYS A 85 3.57 25.95 -8.98
CA LYS A 85 2.83 26.32 -10.21
C LYS A 85 1.78 27.41 -9.95
N ILE A 86 1.01 27.28 -8.87
CA ILE A 86 -0.01 28.29 -8.49
C ILE A 86 0.64 29.65 -8.22
N GLN A 87 1.83 29.66 -7.60
CA GLN A 87 2.56 30.90 -7.33
C GLN A 87 3.14 31.54 -8.61
N ILE A 88 3.62 30.73 -9.56
CA ILE A 88 4.14 31.21 -10.85
C ILE A 88 3.01 31.87 -11.66
N VAL A 89 1.86 31.20 -11.80
CA VAL A 89 0.69 31.76 -12.50
C VAL A 89 0.23 33.08 -11.89
N LYS A 90 0.21 33.19 -10.56
CA LYS A 90 -0.13 34.45 -9.86
C LYS A 90 0.90 35.57 -10.08
N LYS A 91 2.19 35.26 -10.21
CA LYS A 91 3.23 36.25 -10.51
C LYS A 91 3.15 36.74 -11.94
N ASP A 92 2.83 35.85 -12.89
CA ASP A 92 2.67 36.24 -14.29
C ASP A 92 1.41 37.08 -14.50
N LEU A 93 0.29 36.76 -13.83
CA LEU A 93 -0.92 37.60 -13.84
C LEU A 93 -0.68 39.03 -13.33
N LYS A 94 0.21 39.22 -12.34
CA LYS A 94 0.58 40.54 -11.83
C LYS A 94 1.42 41.38 -12.81
N LYS A 95 2.04 40.77 -13.81
CA LYS A 95 2.82 41.49 -14.84
C LYS A 95 1.97 42.03 -15.99
N PHE A 96 0.73 41.55 -16.14
CA PHE A 96 -0.20 41.98 -17.18
C PHE A 96 -1.19 43.06 -16.72
N VAL A 97 -0.99 43.63 -15.52
CA VAL A 97 -1.74 44.81 -15.05
C VAL A 97 -0.87 46.05 -15.26
N LEU A 98 -0.90 46.59 -16.48
CA LEU A 98 -0.42 47.92 -16.85
C LEU A 98 -1.47 48.58 -17.74
#